data_AF-A0A9E4FEB8-F1
#
_entry.id   AF-A0A9E4FEB8-F1
#
_cell.length_a   1.000
_cell.length_b   1.000
_cell.length_c   1.000
_cell.angle_alpha   90.00
_cell.angle_beta   90.00
_cell.angle_gamma   90.00
#
_symmetry.space_group_name_H-M   'P 1'
#
loop_
_entity.id
_entity.type
_entity.pdbx_description
1 polymer ?
#
loop_
_entity_poly.entity_id
_entity_poly.type
_entity_poly.pdbx_seq_one_letter_code
_entity_poly.pdbx_strand_id
1 'polypeptide(L)'
;LDDEPVPAFHAQPNCPVVGIAARNEQPVPEAPDVVDVVVAPQEAATVTDAIDRNPVAAGVLVRLLRHNDRVGASDSGFAESLAYSALQHGSEFRAWLASRLARSPRPEPDAPVVRIERDDDALHITL
;
A
#
# COMPACT_ATOMS: atom_id res chain seq x y z
N LEU A 1 22.97 -15.46 -36.13
CA LEU A 1 22.14 -14.33 -35.66
C LEU A 1 21.13 -14.97 -34.75
N ASP A 2 21.53 -15.10 -33.51
CA ASP A 2 20.82 -15.85 -32.49
C ASP A 2 19.44 -15.24 -32.28
N ASP A 3 18.44 -16.13 -32.24
CA ASP A 3 17.04 -15.88 -31.95
C ASP A 3 16.89 -15.68 -30.43
N GLU A 4 17.65 -14.73 -29.86
CA GLU A 4 17.45 -14.34 -28.47
C GLU A 4 16.08 -13.63 -28.38
N PRO A 5 15.15 -14.13 -27.55
CA PRO A 5 13.88 -13.46 -27.37
C PRO A 5 14.18 -12.07 -26.80
N VAL A 6 13.85 -11.03 -27.58
CA VAL A 6 13.88 -9.65 -27.10
C VAL A 6 13.04 -9.63 -25.83
N PRO A 7 13.60 -9.28 -24.65
CA PRO A 7 12.81 -9.26 -23.44
C PRO A 7 11.67 -8.28 -23.67
N ALA A 8 10.45 -8.79 -23.72
CA ALA A 8 9.28 -7.95 -23.78
C ALA A 8 9.26 -7.16 -22.48
N PHE A 9 9.76 -5.93 -22.52
CA PHE A 9 9.39 -4.92 -21.55
C PHE A 9 7.90 -4.67 -21.76
N HIS A 10 7.07 -5.57 -21.22
CA HIS A 10 5.72 -5.20 -20.85
C HIS A 10 5.89 -4.18 -19.74
N ALA A 11 6.03 -2.91 -20.11
CA ALA A 11 6.07 -1.81 -19.17
C ALA A 11 4.77 -1.89 -18.38
N GLN A 12 4.87 -2.43 -17.17
CA GLN A 12 3.76 -2.59 -16.26
C GLN A 12 3.03 -1.25 -16.16
N PRO A 13 1.70 -1.20 -16.37
CA PRO A 13 0.97 0.07 -16.46
C PRO A 13 1.20 0.92 -15.23
N ASN A 14 1.26 2.26 -15.34
CA ASN A 14 1.38 3.12 -14.15
C ASN A 14 0.05 3.23 -13.36
N CYS A 15 -0.87 2.29 -13.56
CA CYS A 15 -2.18 2.24 -12.92
C CYS A 15 -2.48 0.81 -12.41
N PRO A 16 -3.42 0.68 -11.47
CA PRO A 16 -3.96 -0.62 -11.08
C PRO A 16 -4.67 -1.29 -12.25
N VAL A 17 -4.45 -2.59 -12.41
CA VAL A 17 -5.13 -3.44 -13.38
C VAL A 17 -5.91 -4.51 -12.62
N VAL A 18 -7.23 -4.44 -12.73
CA VAL A 18 -8.16 -5.36 -12.06
C VAL A 18 -8.72 -6.34 -13.08
N GLY A 19 -8.44 -7.63 -12.89
CA GLY A 19 -9.07 -8.70 -13.65
C GLY A 19 -10.42 -9.07 -13.05
N ILE A 20 -11.44 -9.27 -13.89
CA ILE A 20 -12.77 -9.74 -13.44
C ILE A 20 -12.91 -11.20 -13.83
N ALA A 21 -13.10 -12.07 -12.83
CA ALA A 21 -13.33 -13.50 -13.07
C ALA A 21 -14.67 -13.70 -13.80
N ALA A 22 -14.70 -14.59 -14.80
CA ALA A 22 -15.90 -14.87 -15.57
C ALA A 22 -17.04 -15.49 -14.72
N ARG A 23 -16.67 -16.20 -13.65
CA ARG A 23 -17.56 -16.88 -12.70
C ARG A 23 -16.90 -16.88 -11.32
N ASN A 24 -17.67 -17.21 -10.28
CA ASN A 24 -17.14 -17.46 -8.92
C ASN A 24 -16.44 -18.83 -8.85
N GLU A 25 -15.59 -19.12 -9.83
CA GLU A 25 -14.86 -20.37 -9.92
C GLU A 25 -13.62 -20.30 -9.03
N GLN A 26 -13.47 -21.31 -8.18
CA GLN A 26 -12.24 -21.59 -7.44
C GLN A 26 -11.63 -22.89 -7.97
N PRO A 27 -10.31 -22.93 -8.23
CA PRO A 27 -9.35 -21.85 -8.06
C PRO A 27 -9.45 -20.79 -9.16
N VAL A 28 -9.08 -19.55 -8.82
CA VAL A 28 -8.91 -18.49 -9.81
C VAL A 28 -7.79 -18.92 -10.76
N PRO A 29 -8.00 -18.94 -12.09
CA PRO A 29 -6.96 -19.28 -13.05
C PRO A 29 -5.77 -18.33 -12.91
N GLU A 30 -4.59 -18.80 -13.31
CA GLU A 30 -3.37 -17.99 -13.30
C GLU A 30 -3.59 -16.69 -14.10
N ALA A 31 -3.44 -15.56 -13.42
CA ALA A 31 -3.68 -14.25 -14.00
C ALA A 31 -2.46 -13.83 -14.84
N PRO A 32 -2.65 -13.11 -15.95
CA PRO A 32 -1.54 -12.51 -16.68
C PRO A 32 -0.72 -11.58 -15.76
N ASP A 33 0.61 -11.52 -15.95
CA ASP A 33 1.52 -10.68 -15.15
C ASP A 33 1.11 -9.20 -15.05
N VAL A 34 0.32 -8.71 -16.01
CA VAL A 34 -0.17 -7.32 -16.04
C VAL A 34 -1.30 -7.07 -15.02
N VAL A 35 -1.91 -8.11 -14.47
CA VAL A 35 -3.06 -8.03 -13.55
C VAL A 35 -2.56 -8.03 -12.10
N ASP A 36 -2.90 -6.97 -11.35
CA ASP A 36 -2.49 -6.84 -9.94
C ASP A 36 -3.39 -7.64 -8.99
N VAL A 37 -4.67 -7.78 -9.37
CA VAL A 37 -5.68 -8.49 -8.58
C VAL A 37 -6.78 -9.01 -9.49
N VAL A 38 -7.24 -10.23 -9.22
CA VAL A 38 -8.45 -10.79 -9.83
C VAL A 38 -9.56 -10.80 -8.79
N VAL A 39 -10.74 -10.29 -9.16
CA VAL A 39 -11.90 -10.16 -8.28
C VAL A 39 -13.12 -10.87 -8.86
N ALA A 40 -14.05 -11.29 -7.98
CA ALA A 40 -15.35 -11.73 -8.44
C ALA A 40 -16.15 -10.54 -9.03
N PRO A 41 -17.08 -10.78 -9.97
CA PRO A 41 -17.90 -9.71 -10.56
C PRO A 41 -18.63 -8.84 -9.52
N GLN A 42 -19.03 -9.42 -8.38
CA GLN A 42 -19.74 -8.69 -7.32
C GLN A 42 -18.82 -7.79 -6.49
N GLU A 43 -17.51 -8.04 -6.52
CA GLU A 43 -16.49 -7.27 -5.77
C GLU A 43 -15.88 -6.15 -6.62
N ALA A 44 -16.05 -6.22 -7.94
CA ALA A 44 -15.47 -5.27 -8.89
C ALA A 44 -15.82 -3.82 -8.56
N ALA A 45 -17.08 -3.54 -8.21
CA ALA A 45 -17.53 -2.21 -7.80
C ALA A 45 -16.80 -1.73 -6.53
N THR A 46 -16.68 -2.58 -5.52
CA THR A 46 -15.99 -2.24 -4.27
C THR A 46 -14.53 -1.84 -4.50
N VAL A 47 -13.83 -2.60 -5.34
CA VAL A 47 -12.42 -2.36 -5.65
C VAL A 47 -12.25 -1.13 -6.53
N THR A 48 -13.05 -0.98 -7.58
CA THR A 48 -13.00 0.20 -8.46
C THR A 48 -13.36 1.47 -7.71
N ASP A 49 -14.40 1.47 -6.87
CA ASP A 49 -14.72 2.64 -6.04
C ASP A 49 -13.60 2.97 -5.04
N ALA A 50 -12.89 1.97 -4.51
CA ALA A 50 -11.75 2.20 -3.62
C ALA A 50 -10.58 2.89 -4.35
N ILE A 51 -10.31 2.45 -5.59
CA ILE A 51 -9.32 3.04 -6.49
C ILE A 51 -9.74 4.46 -6.85
N ASP A 52 -10.99 4.69 -7.24
CA ASP A 52 -11.49 6.00 -7.65
C ASP A 52 -11.48 7.02 -6.51
N ARG A 53 -11.70 6.57 -5.27
CA ARG A 53 -11.59 7.43 -4.08
C ARG A 53 -10.15 7.81 -3.74
N ASN A 54 -9.16 6.96 -4.07
CA ASN A 54 -7.75 7.18 -3.74
C ASN A 54 -6.81 6.72 -4.86
N PRO A 55 -6.87 7.35 -6.06
CA PRO A 55 -6.16 6.88 -7.24
C PRO A 55 -4.63 6.94 -7.08
N VAL A 56 -4.10 7.94 -6.37
CA VAL A 56 -2.65 8.06 -6.13
C VAL A 56 -2.18 6.96 -5.19
N ALA A 57 -2.86 6.75 -4.06
CA ALA A 57 -2.55 5.67 -3.14
C ALA A 57 -2.64 4.29 -3.81
N ALA A 58 -3.67 4.05 -4.63
CA ALA A 58 -3.82 2.80 -5.38
C ALA A 58 -2.66 2.59 -6.38
N GLY A 59 -2.29 3.64 -7.13
CA GLY A 59 -1.16 3.60 -8.07
C GLY A 59 0.20 3.36 -7.37
N VAL A 60 0.43 4.01 -6.23
CA VAL A 60 1.63 3.80 -5.41
C VAL A 60 1.69 2.37 -4.88
N LEU A 61 0.56 1.83 -4.40
CA LEU A 61 0.49 0.47 -3.89
C LEU A 61 0.88 -0.57 -4.95
N VAL A 62 0.27 -0.53 -6.14
CA VAL A 62 0.58 -1.53 -7.19
C VAL A 62 2.03 -1.43 -7.65
N ARG A 63 2.58 -0.22 -7.72
CA ARG A 63 3.98 -0.02 -8.07
C ARG A 63 4.93 -0.56 -7.00
N LEU A 64 4.61 -0.34 -5.74
CA LEU A 64 5.37 -0.86 -4.60
C LEU A 64 5.36 -2.39 -4.60
N LEU A 65 4.19 -3.02 -4.77
CA LEU A 65 4.08 -4.48 -4.81
C LEU A 65 4.90 -5.08 -5.97
N ARG A 66 4.77 -4.52 -7.19
CA ARG A 66 5.56 -4.95 -8.35
C ARG A 66 7.06 -4.72 -8.16
N HIS A 67 7.47 -3.67 -7.44
CA HIS A 67 8.87 -3.42 -7.13
C HIS A 67 9.39 -4.46 -6.11
N ASN A 68 8.65 -4.66 -5.01
CA ASN A 68 9.03 -5.53 -3.91
C ASN A 68 9.10 -7.01 -4.32
N ASP A 69 8.33 -7.42 -5.32
CA ASP A 69 8.40 -8.77 -5.90
C ASP A 69 9.75 -9.07 -6.58
N ARG A 70 10.56 -8.04 -6.88
CA ARG A 70 11.83 -8.15 -7.62
C ARG A 70 13.07 -7.83 -6.79
N VAL A 71 12.93 -7.46 -5.52
CA VAL A 71 14.05 -6.99 -4.67
C VAL A 71 14.14 -7.76 -3.35
N GLY A 72 15.30 -7.69 -2.70
CA GLY A 72 15.52 -8.32 -1.40
C GLY A 72 14.84 -7.56 -0.26
N ALA A 73 14.63 -8.24 0.88
CA ALA A 73 13.86 -7.71 2.01
C ALA A 73 14.32 -6.34 2.55
N SER A 74 15.64 -6.06 2.51
CA SER A 74 16.18 -4.77 2.95
C SER A 74 15.69 -3.60 2.08
N ASP A 75 15.64 -3.80 0.76
CA ASP A 75 15.25 -2.76 -0.19
C ASP A 75 13.72 -2.57 -0.19
N SER A 76 12.96 -3.65 0.02
CA SER A 76 11.50 -3.61 0.16
C SER A 76 11.06 -2.69 1.32
N GLY A 77 11.71 -2.78 2.48
CA GLY A 77 11.38 -1.94 3.63
C GLY A 77 11.66 -0.45 3.41
N PHE A 78 12.73 -0.12 2.67
CA PHE A 78 13.01 1.26 2.28
C PHE A 78 11.96 1.80 1.31
N ALA A 79 11.58 1.02 0.29
CA ALA A 79 10.53 1.39 -0.65
C ALA A 79 9.17 1.60 0.04
N GLU A 80 8.82 0.74 1.00
CA GLU A 80 7.63 0.88 1.84
C GLU A 80 7.64 2.20 2.65
N SER A 81 8.78 2.52 3.27
CA SER A 81 8.94 3.74 4.05
C SER A 81 8.80 5.00 3.19
N LEU A 82 9.36 4.99 1.97
CA LEU A 82 9.20 6.07 1.00
C LEU A 82 7.74 6.22 0.54
N ALA A 83 7.08 5.11 0.19
CA ALA A 83 5.69 5.10 -0.22
C ALA A 83 4.79 5.70 0.89
N TYR A 84 4.98 5.26 2.13
CA TYR A 84 4.24 5.79 3.28
C TYR A 84 4.47 7.30 3.46
N SER A 85 5.73 7.74 3.43
CA SER A 85 6.10 9.15 3.60
C SER A 85 5.49 10.04 2.52
N ALA A 86 5.47 9.57 1.27
CA ALA A 86 4.88 10.27 0.14
C ALA A 86 3.35 10.40 0.28
N LEU A 87 2.68 9.34 0.76
CA LEU A 87 1.22 9.34 0.90
C LEU A 87 0.74 10.12 2.13
N GLN A 88 1.51 10.16 3.22
CA GLN A 88 1.12 10.81 4.48
C GLN A 88 0.90 12.33 4.33
N HIS A 89 1.51 12.97 3.34
CA HIS A 89 1.32 14.39 3.05
C HIS A 89 0.37 14.64 1.86
N GLY A 90 -0.18 13.58 1.27
CA GLY A 90 -1.06 13.63 0.10
C GLY A 90 -2.43 14.23 0.38
N SER A 91 -3.11 14.67 -0.69
CA SER A 91 -4.50 15.14 -0.63
C SER A 91 -5.46 14.06 -0.14
N GLU A 92 -5.27 12.82 -0.57
CA GLU A 92 -6.09 11.66 -0.21
C GLU A 92 -6.02 11.36 1.29
N PHE A 93 -4.81 11.38 1.88
CA PHE A 93 -4.63 11.21 3.32
C PHE A 93 -5.28 12.34 4.11
N ARG A 94 -5.15 13.59 3.67
CA ARG A 94 -5.82 14.74 4.30
C ARG A 94 -7.34 14.64 4.22
N ALA A 95 -7.87 14.21 3.07
CA ALA A 95 -9.31 14.01 2.88
C ALA A 95 -9.85 12.91 3.81
N TRP A 96 -9.14 11.79 3.89
CA TRP A 96 -9.44 10.71 4.83
C TRP A 96 -9.36 11.18 6.29
N LEU A 97 -8.35 11.99 6.65
CA LEU A 97 -8.22 12.53 7.99
C LEU A 97 -9.41 13.44 8.35
N ALA A 98 -9.86 14.27 7.40
CA ALA A 98 -11.00 15.15 7.57
C ALA A 98 -12.35 14.41 7.65
N SER A 99 -12.49 13.27 6.97
CA SER A 99 -13.72 12.47 7.02
C SER A 99 -13.83 11.61 8.28
N ARG A 100 -12.76 11.49 9.07
CA ARG A 100 -12.77 10.74 10.33
C ARG A 100 -13.52 11.54 11.38
N LEU A 101 -14.49 10.90 12.04
CA LEU A 101 -15.12 11.46 13.24
C LEU A 101 -14.01 11.84 14.22
N ALA A 102 -14.06 13.08 14.72
CA ALA A 102 -13.16 13.54 15.76
C ALA A 102 -13.26 12.54 16.92
N ARG A 103 -12.14 11.86 17.22
CA ARG A 103 -12.10 10.98 18.39
C ARG A 103 -12.35 11.86 19.61
N SER A 104 -13.30 11.47 20.44
CA SER A 104 -13.43 12.08 21.76
C SER A 104 -12.06 12.03 22.45
N PRO A 105 -11.57 13.15 23.00
CA PRO A 105 -10.33 13.14 23.76
C PRO A 105 -10.44 12.06 24.84
N ARG A 106 -9.45 11.18 24.91
CA ARG A 106 -9.33 10.27 26.06
C ARG A 106 -9.00 11.15 27.28
N PRO A 107 -9.55 10.89 28.47
CA PRO A 107 -9.10 11.56 29.68
C PRO A 107 -7.58 11.48 29.76
N GLU A 108 -6.93 12.60 30.14
CA GLU A 108 -5.50 12.55 30.41
C GLU A 108 -5.27 11.55 31.57
N PRO A 109 -4.28 10.65 31.42
CA PRO A 109 -3.95 9.72 32.48
C PRO A 109 -3.36 10.48 33.67
N ASP A 110 -3.70 10.06 34.89
CA ASP A 110 -3.25 10.69 36.15
C ASP A 110 -1.73 10.62 36.36
N ALA A 111 -1.02 9.82 35.55
CA ALA A 111 0.42 9.69 35.55
C ALA A 111 0.96 9.54 34.11
N PRO A 112 2.24 9.89 33.86
CA PRO A 112 2.86 9.67 32.56
C PRO A 112 2.81 8.20 32.14
N VAL A 113 2.26 7.93 30.95
CA VAL A 113 2.22 6.57 30.35
C VAL A 113 3.60 6.12 29.87
N VAL A 114 4.52 7.06 29.72
CA VAL A 114 5.90 6.80 29.33
C VAL A 114 6.79 7.56 30.28
N ARG A 115 7.72 6.85 30.91
CA ARG A 115 8.79 7.42 31.72
C ARG A 115 9.97 7.73 30.83
N ILE A 116 10.38 8.99 30.83
CA ILE A 116 11.54 9.47 30.07
C ILE A 116 12.56 9.98 31.07
N GLU A 117 13.70 9.33 31.14
CA GLU A 117 14.83 9.74 31.99
C GLU A 117 16.07 9.94 31.14
N ARG A 118 16.84 10.97 31.46
CA ARG A 118 18.12 11.23 30.83
C ARG A 118 19.20 11.09 31.89
N ASP A 119 20.16 10.22 31.62
CA ASP A 119 21.35 10.00 32.42
C ASP A 119 22.56 10.31 31.52
N ASP A 120 23.11 11.52 31.66
CA ASP A 120 24.10 12.11 30.76
C ASP A 120 23.72 11.96 29.26
N ASP A 121 24.47 11.13 28.53
CA ASP A 121 24.28 10.87 27.10
C ASP A 121 23.28 9.73 26.82
N ALA A 122 22.76 9.07 27.86
CA ALA A 122 21.77 8.01 27.75
C ALA A 122 20.34 8.54 27.95
N LEU A 123 19.43 8.14 27.04
CA LEU A 123 18.00 8.39 27.15
C LEU A 123 17.29 7.07 27.44
N HIS A 124 16.70 6.96 28.62
CA HIS A 124 15.88 5.83 29.04
C HIS A 124 14.41 6.13 28.79
N ILE A 125 13.77 5.31 27.95
CA ILE A 125 12.33 5.38 27.66
C ILE A 125 11.71 4.08 28.14
N THR A 126 10.84 4.15 29.15
CA THR A 126 10.15 2.97 29.72
C THR A 126 8.63 3.17 29.65
N LEU A 127 7.91 2.07 29.36
CA LEU A 127 6.44 2.00 29.32
C LEU A 127 5.88 1.62 30.69
#